data_AF-A0AAY3ZW47-F1
#
_entry.id   AF-A0AAY3ZW47-F1
#
_cell.length_a   1.000
_cell.length_b   1.000
_cell.length_c   1.000
_cell.angle_alpha   90.00
_cell.angle_beta   90.00
_cell.angle_gamma   90.00
#
_symmetry.space_group_name_H-M   'P 1'
#
loop_
_entity.id
_entity.type
_entity.pdbx_description
1 polymer ?
#
loop_
_entity_poly.entity_id
_entity_poly.type
_entity_poly.pdbx_seq_one_letter_code
_entity_poly.pdbx_strand_id
1 'polypeptide(L)'
;MAASLARGVAGLLRPLAAVSRGCRFQNVARAAQFRCLNSAIRPAAFCSPAVVLPRPGLAQRLSPFLPALSRPAPSRSLTYYSVKYGKRKGVKSVTDRFLRLHCGLWVRRKAGYKKKLWKKAAVRKKRLREHVFCNRTQCKMLDKMTTAYWKRRNWYLNDPYQKYHDRVNLKV
;
A
#
# COMPACT_ATOMS: atom_id res chain seq x y z
N MET A 1 32.66 -27.65 -49.06
CA MET A 1 32.65 -26.16 -49.03
C MET A 1 31.97 -25.71 -47.74
N ALA A 2 32.52 -25.93 -46.54
CA ALA A 2 33.70 -25.33 -45.92
C ALA A 2 33.62 -23.79 -45.80
N ALA A 3 33.31 -23.28 -44.60
CA ALA A 3 34.15 -22.35 -43.84
C ALA A 3 33.45 -21.85 -42.56
N SER A 4 33.89 -22.39 -41.43
CA SER A 4 33.78 -21.80 -40.09
C SER A 4 34.87 -20.74 -39.90
N LEU A 5 34.58 -19.59 -39.27
CA LEU A 5 35.58 -18.85 -38.48
C LEU A 5 34.94 -18.08 -37.32
N ALA A 6 35.38 -18.45 -36.12
CA ALA A 6 35.20 -17.75 -34.85
C ALA A 6 36.14 -16.54 -34.74
N ARG A 7 35.81 -15.59 -33.85
CA ARG A 7 36.65 -14.60 -33.13
C ARG A 7 35.67 -13.72 -32.33
N GLY A 8 35.82 -13.37 -31.06
CA GLY A 8 36.85 -13.52 -30.04
C GLY A 8 36.43 -12.60 -28.87
N VAL A 9 36.67 -13.03 -27.63
CA VAL A 9 36.25 -12.38 -26.38
C VAL A 9 37.33 -11.41 -25.87
N ALA A 10 36.93 -10.24 -25.37
CA ALA A 10 37.57 -9.48 -24.29
C ALA A 10 36.48 -8.53 -23.73
N GLY A 11 36.06 -8.54 -22.47
CA GLY A 11 36.86 -8.54 -21.25
C GLY A 11 36.84 -7.11 -20.70
N LEU A 12 36.09 -6.86 -19.62
CA LEU A 12 36.35 -5.88 -18.54
C LEU A 12 35.22 -5.90 -17.49
N LEU A 13 35.29 -6.93 -16.66
CA LEU A 13 35.16 -6.94 -15.19
C LEU A 13 34.34 -5.81 -14.52
N ARG A 14 33.16 -6.16 -13.98
CA ARG A 14 32.53 -5.44 -12.86
C ARG A 14 32.84 -6.17 -11.55
N PRO A 15 33.39 -5.50 -10.52
CA PRO A 15 33.71 -6.14 -9.25
C PRO A 15 32.45 -6.40 -8.43
N LEU A 16 32.29 -7.65 -8.01
CA LEU A 16 31.39 -8.07 -6.94
C LEU A 16 32.00 -7.64 -5.60
N ALA A 17 31.43 -6.62 -4.97
CA ALA A 17 31.71 -6.32 -3.56
C ALA A 17 30.88 -7.26 -2.68
N ALA A 18 31.53 -8.31 -2.19
CA ALA A 18 31.07 -9.09 -1.06
C ALA A 18 31.21 -8.26 0.23
N VAL A 19 30.11 -8.06 0.95
CA VAL A 19 30.17 -7.69 2.37
C VAL A 19 29.52 -8.82 3.17
N SER A 20 30.39 -9.50 3.90
CA SER A 20 30.10 -10.58 4.83
C SER A 20 29.71 -10.02 6.19
N ARG A 21 28.75 -10.71 6.81
CA ARG A 21 28.56 -11.01 8.25
C ARG A 21 28.48 -9.86 9.26
N GLY A 22 27.38 -9.87 10.00
CA GLY A 22 27.28 -9.21 11.30
C GLY A 22 25.92 -9.35 11.97
N CYS A 23 25.43 -10.57 12.19
CA CYS A 23 24.29 -10.82 13.08
C CYS A 23 24.71 -10.50 14.53
N ARG A 24 24.17 -9.43 15.13
CA ARG A 24 24.06 -9.34 16.59
C ARG A 24 22.60 -9.43 16.99
N PHE A 25 22.26 -10.60 17.51
CA PHE A 25 21.11 -10.80 18.38
C PHE A 25 21.26 -9.93 19.61
N GLN A 26 20.25 -9.12 19.92
CA GLN A 26 20.02 -8.65 21.28
C GLN A 26 18.54 -8.89 21.61
N ASN A 27 18.28 -10.03 22.23
CA ASN A 27 17.17 -10.20 23.16
C ASN A 27 17.80 -10.31 24.54
N VAL A 28 17.65 -9.30 25.40
CA VAL A 28 17.70 -9.51 26.85
C VAL A 28 16.72 -8.57 27.54
N ALA A 29 15.80 -9.21 28.27
CA ALA A 29 15.08 -8.80 29.47
C ALA A 29 14.45 -7.39 29.57
N ARG A 30 13.11 -7.42 29.69
CA ARG A 30 12.39 -6.56 30.63
C ARG A 30 12.93 -6.83 32.03
N ALA A 31 13.44 -5.80 32.70
CA ALA A 31 13.58 -5.79 34.15
C ALA A 31 13.08 -4.46 34.71
N ALA A 32 12.49 -4.60 35.88
CA ALA A 32 11.74 -3.66 36.69
C ALA A 32 12.26 -2.22 36.77
N GLN A 33 11.28 -1.33 36.91
CA GLN A 33 11.40 -0.01 37.50
C GLN A 33 12.09 -0.10 38.87
N PHE A 34 13.23 0.55 39.03
CA PHE A 34 13.66 1.04 40.34
C PHE A 34 14.17 2.48 40.20
N ARG A 35 13.76 3.25 41.19
CA ARG A 35 13.81 4.71 41.26
C ARG A 35 15.25 5.20 41.42
N CYS A 36 15.46 6.40 40.90
CA CYS A 36 16.67 7.21 41.00
C CYS A 36 17.20 7.33 42.43
N LEU A 37 18.54 7.36 42.54
CA LEU A 37 19.24 8.08 43.59
C LEU A 37 20.04 9.22 42.94
N ASN A 38 19.83 10.41 43.47
CA ASN A 38 20.49 11.65 43.10
C ASN A 38 21.99 11.60 43.43
N SER A 39 22.82 12.27 42.62
CA SER A 39 23.68 13.39 43.06
C SER A 39 24.80 13.69 42.06
N ALA A 40 25.33 14.90 42.21
CA ALA A 40 26.59 15.44 41.70
C ALA A 40 26.58 16.15 40.33
N ILE A 41 26.29 17.44 40.47
CA ILE A 41 26.67 18.60 39.66
C ILE A 41 28.08 18.48 39.06
N ARG A 42 28.20 18.75 37.75
CA ARG A 42 29.40 19.36 37.13
C ARG A 42 28.95 20.35 36.05
N PRO A 43 29.41 21.62 36.06
CA PRO A 43 29.10 22.57 35.00
C PRO A 43 30.06 22.32 33.83
N ALA A 44 29.52 21.87 32.69
CA ALA A 44 30.25 21.89 31.43
C ALA A 44 29.84 23.16 30.67
N ALA A 45 30.85 23.89 30.22
CA ALA A 45 30.76 25.19 29.58
C ALA A 45 29.67 25.25 28.48
N PHE A 46 28.90 26.34 28.51
CA PHE A 46 28.05 26.77 27.41
C PHE A 46 28.92 27.06 26.18
N CYS A 47 29.14 26.07 25.33
CA CYS A 47 29.45 26.31 23.93
C CYS A 47 28.12 26.54 23.21
N SER A 48 27.80 27.81 22.94
CA SER A 48 26.70 28.16 22.04
C SER A 48 26.91 27.46 20.70
N PRO A 49 26.03 26.54 20.26
CA PRO A 49 26.07 26.09 18.89
C PRO A 49 25.62 27.28 18.05
N ALA A 50 26.54 27.83 17.26
CA ALA A 50 26.19 28.75 16.20
C ALA A 50 25.13 28.04 15.33
N VAL A 51 23.89 28.52 15.41
CA VAL A 51 22.79 28.02 14.59
C VAL A 51 23.09 28.47 13.16
N VAL A 52 23.85 27.65 12.43
CA VAL A 52 23.97 27.78 10.98
C VAL A 52 22.62 27.37 10.41
N LEU A 53 21.77 28.35 10.13
CA LEU A 53 20.55 28.13 9.35
C LEU A 53 20.97 27.50 8.02
N PRO A 54 20.48 26.28 7.68
CA PRO A 54 20.76 25.68 6.38
C PRO A 54 20.25 26.64 5.31
N ARG A 55 21.17 27.23 4.54
CA ARG A 55 20.80 28.11 3.42
C ARG A 55 20.04 27.24 2.42
N PRO A 56 18.72 27.43 2.22
CA PRO A 56 17.98 26.60 1.30
C PRO A 56 18.59 26.78 -0.10
N GLY A 57 18.93 25.67 -0.74
CA GLY A 57 19.54 25.67 -2.08
C GLY A 57 18.68 26.43 -3.08
N LEU A 58 19.27 26.95 -4.16
CA LEU A 58 18.59 27.74 -5.19
C LEU A 58 17.27 27.10 -5.65
N ALA A 59 17.20 25.77 -5.73
CA ALA A 59 15.98 25.04 -6.07
C ALA A 59 14.79 25.30 -5.13
N GLN A 60 15.01 25.45 -3.82
CA GLN A 60 13.96 25.78 -2.86
C GLN A 60 13.53 27.24 -2.95
N ARG A 61 14.44 28.15 -3.33
CA ARG A 61 14.16 29.58 -3.53
C ARG A 61 13.36 29.86 -4.81
N LEU A 62 13.50 29.02 -5.83
CA LEU A 62 12.75 29.12 -7.09
C LEU A 62 11.41 28.37 -7.07
N SER A 63 11.14 27.58 -6.02
CA SER A 63 9.89 26.84 -5.85
C SER A 63 8.58 27.68 -5.85
N PRO A 64 8.53 28.92 -5.30
CA PRO A 64 7.33 29.76 -5.41
C PRO A 64 7.14 30.39 -6.80
N PHE A 65 8.21 30.51 -7.59
CA PHE A 65 8.18 31.07 -8.95
C PHE A 65 7.78 30.06 -10.02
N LEU A 66 7.74 28.76 -9.68
CA LEU A 66 7.30 27.68 -10.55
C LEU A 66 6.09 26.94 -9.93
N PRO A 67 4.89 27.55 -9.90
CA PRO A 67 3.67 26.92 -9.36
C PRO A 67 3.33 25.58 -10.03
N ALA A 68 3.83 25.36 -11.25
CA ALA A 68 3.65 24.13 -12.01
C ALA A 68 4.47 22.95 -11.46
N LEU A 69 5.62 23.20 -10.81
CA LEU A 69 6.48 22.15 -10.25
C LEU A 69 6.18 21.90 -8.76
N SER A 70 5.68 22.90 -8.04
CA SER A 70 5.43 22.82 -6.60
C SER A 70 4.01 22.38 -6.23
N ARG A 71 3.05 22.35 -7.17
CA ARG A 71 1.73 21.75 -6.92
C ARG A 71 1.90 20.24 -6.77
N PRO A 72 1.64 19.66 -5.58
CA PRO A 72 1.53 18.23 -5.46
C PRO A 72 0.50 17.78 -6.48
N ALA A 73 0.87 16.85 -7.36
CA ALA A 73 -0.08 16.28 -8.31
C ALA A 73 -1.33 15.88 -7.51
N PRO A 74 -2.52 16.36 -7.89
CA PRO A 74 -3.70 16.08 -7.10
C PRO A 74 -3.84 14.56 -7.01
N SER A 75 -3.79 14.01 -5.80
CA SER A 75 -4.00 12.60 -5.52
C SER A 75 -5.50 12.26 -5.66
N ARG A 76 -6.10 12.64 -6.79
CA ARG A 76 -7.50 12.37 -7.08
C ARG A 76 -7.66 10.88 -7.25
N SER A 77 -8.27 10.25 -6.25
CA SER A 77 -8.68 8.86 -6.32
C SER A 77 -9.81 8.63 -7.32
N LEU A 78 -10.53 9.68 -7.75
CA LEU A 78 -11.70 9.59 -8.62
C LEU A 78 -11.69 10.64 -9.74
N THR A 79 -12.00 10.20 -10.97
CA THR A 79 -12.10 11.07 -12.15
C THR A 79 -13.56 11.15 -12.64
N TYR A 80 -14.18 12.32 -12.46
CA TYR A 80 -15.57 12.56 -12.87
C TYR A 80 -15.74 12.69 -14.39
N TYR A 81 -14.85 13.44 -15.03
CA TYR A 81 -14.84 13.68 -16.47
C TYR A 81 -13.45 13.34 -16.99
N SER A 82 -13.37 12.47 -18.00
CA SER A 82 -12.11 12.14 -18.65
C SER A 82 -11.79 13.12 -19.77
N VAL A 83 -10.51 13.44 -19.94
CA VAL A 83 -10.06 14.42 -20.95
C VAL A 83 -10.46 14.01 -22.37
N LYS A 84 -10.31 12.72 -22.72
CA LYS A 84 -10.57 12.23 -24.09
C LYS A 84 -12.05 12.07 -24.43
N TYR A 85 -12.89 11.67 -23.47
CA TYR A 85 -14.27 11.25 -23.75
C TYR A 85 -15.34 11.96 -22.91
N GLY A 86 -14.95 12.80 -21.95
CA GLY A 86 -15.88 13.44 -21.01
C GLY A 86 -16.60 12.49 -20.05
N LYS A 87 -16.28 11.19 -20.03
CA LYS A 87 -16.97 10.18 -19.21
C LYS A 87 -16.28 9.92 -17.87
N ARG A 88 -17.05 9.50 -16.86
CA ARG A 88 -16.56 9.02 -15.55
C ARG A 88 -15.64 7.83 -15.69
N LYS A 89 -14.55 7.79 -14.90
CA LYS A 89 -13.65 6.64 -14.80
C LYS A 89 -13.80 5.95 -13.46
N GLY A 90 -13.90 4.63 -13.51
CA GLY A 90 -13.93 3.78 -12.33
C GLY A 90 -12.52 3.52 -11.80
N VAL A 91 -12.40 3.42 -10.48
CA VAL A 91 -11.12 3.13 -9.80
C VAL A 91 -10.82 1.63 -9.89
N LYS A 92 -9.75 1.26 -10.58
CA LYS A 92 -9.37 -0.15 -10.81
C LYS A 92 -9.02 -0.92 -9.53
N SER A 93 -8.45 -0.23 -8.54
CA SER A 93 -8.14 -0.86 -7.25
C SER A 93 -9.38 -1.38 -6.52
N VAL A 94 -10.58 -0.88 -6.82
CA VAL A 94 -11.85 -1.40 -6.29
C VAL A 94 -12.19 -2.74 -6.93
N THR A 95 -12.13 -2.82 -8.26
CA THR A 95 -12.48 -4.05 -9.00
C THR A 95 -11.54 -5.20 -8.69
N ASP A 96 -10.28 -4.90 -8.39
CA ASP A 96 -9.28 -5.94 -8.07
C ASP A 96 -9.44 -6.51 -6.66
N ARG A 97 -10.06 -5.76 -5.74
CA ARG A 97 -10.10 -6.08 -4.30
C ARG A 97 -11.48 -6.47 -3.80
N PHE A 98 -12.54 -6.02 -4.47
CA PHE A 98 -13.92 -6.18 -4.06
C PHE A 98 -14.75 -6.81 -5.18
N LEU A 99 -15.70 -7.67 -4.80
CA LEU A 99 -16.68 -8.27 -5.70
C LEU A 99 -18.02 -7.56 -5.51
N ARG A 100 -18.66 -7.17 -6.63
CA ARG A 100 -19.99 -6.55 -6.64
C ARG A 100 -21.07 -7.60 -6.91
N LEU A 101 -22.04 -7.69 -5.99
CA LEU A 101 -23.28 -8.45 -6.20
C LEU A 101 -24.39 -7.55 -6.73
N HIS A 102 -25.33 -8.12 -7.50
CA HIS A 102 -26.40 -7.36 -8.14
C HIS A 102 -27.36 -6.74 -7.12
N CYS A 103 -27.60 -7.42 -6.00
CA CYS A 103 -28.37 -6.93 -4.86
C CYS A 103 -27.77 -5.70 -4.13
N GLY A 104 -26.69 -5.12 -4.64
CA GLY A 104 -26.07 -3.90 -4.10
C GLY A 104 -25.05 -4.13 -3.00
N LEU A 105 -24.79 -5.38 -2.62
CA LEU A 105 -23.77 -5.74 -1.65
C LEU A 105 -22.39 -5.85 -2.29
N TRP A 106 -21.37 -5.56 -1.48
CA TRP A 106 -19.97 -5.74 -1.84
C TRP A 106 -19.35 -6.78 -0.92
N VAL A 107 -18.56 -7.68 -1.51
CA VAL A 107 -17.85 -8.74 -0.82
C VAL A 107 -16.35 -8.45 -0.86
N ARG A 108 -15.65 -8.68 0.25
CA ARG A 108 -14.20 -8.54 0.37
C ARG A 108 -13.58 -9.69 1.15
N ARG A 109 -12.27 -9.86 0.99
CA ARG A 109 -11.45 -10.71 1.88
C ARG A 109 -10.96 -9.92 3.09
N LYS A 110 -10.75 -10.60 4.23
CA LYS A 110 -10.11 -9.95 5.39
C LYS A 110 -8.63 -9.68 5.11
N ALA A 111 -8.15 -8.51 5.53
CA ALA A 111 -6.76 -8.13 5.34
C ALA A 111 -5.81 -9.05 6.13
N GLY A 112 -4.64 -9.32 5.57
CA GLY A 112 -3.62 -10.12 6.24
C GLY A 112 -3.91 -11.61 6.34
N TYR A 113 -4.89 -12.14 5.59
CA TYR A 113 -5.19 -13.58 5.57
C TYR A 113 -4.04 -14.47 5.07
N LYS A 114 -3.06 -13.91 4.35
CA LYS A 114 -1.84 -14.58 3.88
C LYS A 114 -0.57 -14.19 4.65
N LYS A 115 -0.64 -13.26 5.60
CA LYS A 115 0.55 -12.66 6.24
C LYS A 115 0.73 -13.14 7.67
N LYS A 116 1.98 -13.41 8.07
CA LYS A 116 2.38 -13.79 9.44
C LYS A 116 1.47 -14.88 10.04
N LEU A 117 1.26 -15.97 9.29
CA LEU A 117 0.35 -17.05 9.67
C LEU A 117 0.89 -17.95 10.80
N TRP A 118 2.21 -18.10 10.87
CA TRP A 118 2.89 -18.92 11.87
C TRP A 118 2.53 -18.50 13.32
N LYS A 119 2.45 -17.19 13.59
CA LYS A 119 2.07 -16.66 14.91
C LYS A 119 0.57 -16.56 15.16
N LYS A 120 -0.28 -16.97 14.21
CA LYS A 120 -1.73 -16.83 14.31
C LYS A 120 -2.36 -18.16 14.71
N ALA A 121 -3.18 -18.13 15.76
CA ALA A 121 -4.00 -19.27 16.19
C ALA A 121 -4.92 -19.79 15.06
N ALA A 122 -5.21 -21.09 15.08
CA ALA A 122 -6.02 -21.77 14.06
C ALA A 122 -7.39 -21.11 13.83
N VAL A 123 -8.11 -20.78 14.90
CA VAL A 123 -9.42 -20.09 14.83
C VAL A 123 -9.31 -18.72 14.15
N ARG A 124 -8.22 -17.98 14.42
CA ARG A 124 -7.96 -16.70 13.75
C ARG A 124 -7.64 -16.89 12.27
N LYS A 125 -6.90 -17.95 11.91
CA LYS A 125 -6.60 -18.29 10.51
C LYS A 125 -7.89 -18.62 9.75
N LYS A 126 -8.80 -19.42 10.33
CA LYS A 126 -10.13 -19.72 9.75
C LYS A 126 -10.92 -18.44 9.49
N ARG A 127 -11.12 -17.62 10.53
CA ARG A 127 -11.85 -16.34 10.42
C ARG A 127 -11.27 -15.40 9.37
N LEU A 128 -9.96 -15.38 9.16
CA LEU A 128 -9.32 -14.53 8.16
C LEU A 128 -9.54 -15.00 6.71
N ARG A 129 -9.78 -16.29 6.49
CA ARG A 129 -10.00 -16.85 5.14
C ARG A 129 -11.41 -16.59 4.63
N GLU A 130 -12.36 -16.37 5.53
CA GLU A 130 -13.76 -16.06 5.22
C GLU A 130 -13.91 -14.77 4.40
N HIS A 131 -14.86 -14.79 3.48
CA HIS A 131 -15.37 -13.61 2.79
C HIS A 131 -16.36 -12.86 3.68
N VAL A 132 -16.31 -11.54 3.66
CA VAL A 132 -17.16 -10.68 4.50
C VAL A 132 -17.79 -9.60 3.64
N PHE A 133 -19.00 -9.21 4.00
CA PHE A 133 -19.67 -8.06 3.41
C PHE A 133 -19.05 -6.72 3.86
N CYS A 134 -19.28 -5.70 3.05
CA CYS A 134 -18.99 -4.31 3.38
C CYS A 134 -20.16 -3.65 4.13
N ASN A 135 -19.85 -2.61 4.91
CA ASN A 135 -20.86 -1.80 5.59
C ASN A 135 -21.61 -0.92 4.58
N ARG A 136 -22.81 -0.44 4.94
CA ARG A 136 -23.64 0.41 4.07
C ARG A 136 -22.90 1.64 3.53
N THR A 137 -22.15 2.33 4.38
CA THR A 137 -21.35 3.52 4.00
C THR A 137 -20.25 3.17 3.00
N GLN A 138 -19.56 2.05 3.22
CA GLN A 138 -18.53 1.53 2.32
C GLN A 138 -19.14 1.16 0.97
N CYS A 139 -20.27 0.44 0.94
CA CYS A 139 -20.97 0.10 -0.30
C CYS A 139 -21.34 1.36 -1.08
N LYS A 140 -21.90 2.39 -0.43
CA LYS A 140 -22.24 3.67 -1.09
C LYS A 140 -21.01 4.37 -1.66
N MET A 141 -19.87 4.32 -0.97
CA MET A 141 -18.60 4.88 -1.46
C MET A 141 -18.09 4.10 -2.68
N LEU A 142 -18.07 2.77 -2.62
CA LEU A 142 -17.62 1.90 -3.73
C LEU A 142 -18.51 2.07 -4.98
N ASP A 143 -19.81 2.28 -4.77
CA ASP A 143 -20.78 2.58 -5.83
C ASP A 143 -20.52 3.91 -6.54
N LYS A 144 -19.97 4.89 -5.82
CA LYS A 144 -19.52 6.15 -6.41
C LYS A 144 -18.19 5.94 -7.14
N MET A 145 -17.28 5.13 -6.61
CA MET A 145 -15.97 4.87 -7.21
C MET A 145 -16.03 4.00 -8.47
N THR A 146 -17.14 3.30 -8.72
CA THR A 146 -17.33 2.41 -9.86
C THR A 146 -18.34 2.95 -10.88
N THR A 147 -18.24 2.46 -12.11
CA THR A 147 -19.13 2.81 -13.22
C THR A 147 -20.32 1.84 -13.30
N ALA A 148 -21.37 2.24 -14.02
CA ALA A 148 -22.58 1.42 -14.22
C ALA A 148 -22.28 0.05 -14.86
N TYR A 149 -21.22 -0.04 -15.68
CA TYR A 149 -20.74 -1.31 -16.25
C TYR A 149 -20.55 -2.40 -15.20
N TRP A 150 -20.01 -2.08 -14.02
CA TRP A 150 -19.77 -3.06 -12.95
C TRP A 150 -21.02 -3.40 -12.14
N LYS A 151 -22.12 -2.68 -12.36
CA LYS A 151 -23.40 -2.88 -11.66
C LYS A 151 -24.38 -3.72 -12.47
N ARG A 152 -24.07 -3.99 -13.74
CA ARG A 152 -24.92 -4.80 -14.63
C ARG A 152 -25.02 -6.24 -14.13
N ARG A 153 -26.14 -6.90 -14.44
CA ARG A 153 -26.30 -8.34 -14.20
C ARG A 153 -25.44 -9.13 -15.18
N ASN A 154 -24.69 -10.10 -14.67
CA ASN A 154 -23.95 -11.07 -15.46
C ASN A 154 -24.54 -12.47 -15.23
N TRP A 155 -24.44 -13.33 -16.25
CA TRP A 155 -24.88 -14.73 -16.23
C TRP A 155 -23.71 -15.61 -16.68
N TYR A 156 -22.71 -15.74 -15.80
CA TYR A 156 -21.55 -16.56 -16.09
C TYR A 156 -21.87 -18.04 -15.89
N LEU A 157 -21.28 -18.89 -16.75
CA LEU A 157 -21.40 -20.34 -16.60
C LEU A 157 -20.68 -20.79 -15.32
N ASN A 158 -21.37 -21.55 -14.48
CA ASN A 158 -20.84 -22.14 -13.24
C ASN A 158 -20.25 -21.13 -12.23
N ASP A 159 -20.80 -19.92 -12.14
CA ASP A 159 -20.35 -18.96 -11.12
C ASP A 159 -20.80 -19.37 -9.71
N PRO A 160 -19.86 -19.60 -8.77
CA PRO A 160 -20.20 -19.92 -7.38
C PRO A 160 -21.01 -18.81 -6.66
N TYR A 161 -20.95 -17.57 -7.16
CA TYR A 161 -21.66 -16.44 -6.57
C TYR A 161 -23.07 -16.22 -7.10
N GLN A 162 -23.50 -16.95 -8.14
CA GLN A 162 -24.77 -16.71 -8.84
C GLN A 162 -25.98 -16.63 -7.90
N LYS A 163 -26.06 -17.54 -6.93
CA LYS A 163 -27.14 -17.62 -5.92
C LYS A 163 -27.24 -16.40 -4.99
N TYR A 164 -26.18 -15.60 -4.86
CA TYR A 164 -26.13 -14.47 -3.93
C TYR A 164 -26.45 -13.13 -4.59
N HIS A 165 -26.67 -13.11 -5.91
CA HIS A 165 -26.96 -11.88 -6.62
C HIS A 165 -28.34 -11.31 -6.29
N ASP A 166 -29.29 -12.14 -5.85
CA ASP A 166 -30.64 -11.73 -5.45
C ASP A 166 -30.84 -11.98 -3.96
N ARG A 167 -31.57 -11.09 -3.27
CA ARG A 167 -31.90 -11.25 -1.86
C ARG A 167 -33.32 -11.78 -1.75
N VAL A 168 -33.48 -12.87 -1.03
CA VAL A 168 -34.77 -13.50 -0.75
C VAL A 168 -35.17 -13.24 0.69
N ASN A 169 -36.48 -13.21 0.97
CA ASN A 169 -37.06 -13.15 2.32
C ASN A 169 -36.64 -11.92 3.16
N LEU A 170 -36.48 -10.76 2.54
CA LEU A 170 -36.27 -9.50 3.26
C LEU A 170 -37.62 -8.84 3.59
N LYS A 171 -37.89 -8.67 4.88
CA LYS A 171 -38.92 -7.77 5.39
C LYS A 171 -38.21 -6.54 5.98
N VAL A 172 -38.76 -5.35 5.74
CA VAL A 172 -38.22 -4.06 6.22
C VAL A 172 -38.91 -3.69 7.52
#